data_AF-A0A4Q5W7N8-F1
#
_entry.id   AF-A0A4Q5W7N8-F1
#
_cell.length_a   1.000
_cell.length_b   1.000
_cell.length_c   1.000
_cell.angle_alpha   90.00
_cell.angle_beta   90.00
_cell.angle_gamma   90.00
#
_symmetry.space_group_name_H-M   'P 1'
#
loop_
_entity.id
_entity.type
_entity.pdbx_description
1 polymer ?
#
loop_
_entity_poly.entity_id
_entity_poly.type
_entity_poly.pdbx_seq_one_letter_code
_entity_poly.pdbx_strand_id
1 'polypeptide(L)'
;FHPEETDWFPDSTMPAIALCILKEAARDREVELASDLQYALNFEGRDLTDPEAYRHLLPKYGVAEDGFYQKLSSDEYRDKAFREFAMVQQLQVTGFPAVLLQVGELKFYLLASGYTDYDTLKTRIESVLQEAS
;
A
#
# COMPACT_ATOMS: atom_id res chain seq x y z
N PHE A 1 -8.84 21.95 -19.53
CA PHE A 1 -7.92 21.20 -18.66
C PHE A 1 -6.54 21.75 -18.95
N HIS A 2 -5.93 22.41 -17.97
CA HIS A 2 -4.60 23.04 -18.05
C HIS A 2 -3.64 22.27 -17.15
N PRO A 3 -3.17 21.07 -17.56
CA PRO A 3 -2.23 20.28 -16.78
C PRO A 3 -0.91 21.01 -16.49
N GLU A 4 -0.58 22.04 -17.27
CA GLU A 4 0.54 22.94 -17.07
C GLU A 4 0.37 23.98 -15.95
N GLU A 5 -0.85 24.18 -15.42
CA GLU A 5 -1.16 25.12 -14.35
C GLU A 5 -1.29 24.45 -12.97
N THR A 6 -1.15 23.12 -12.91
CA THR A 6 -1.21 22.36 -11.67
C THR A 6 0.19 21.92 -11.25
N ASP A 7 0.50 22.14 -9.96
CA ASP A 7 1.73 21.61 -9.35
C ASP A 7 1.60 20.10 -9.01
N TRP A 8 0.45 19.50 -9.32
CA TRP A 8 0.19 18.09 -9.07
C TRP A 8 0.90 17.19 -10.09
N PHE A 9 1.68 16.24 -9.59
CA PHE A 9 2.24 15.16 -10.38
C PHE A 9 2.08 13.81 -9.67
N PRO A 10 1.83 12.72 -10.41
CA PRO A 10 1.66 11.41 -9.80
C PRO A 10 3.02 10.87 -9.32
N ASP A 11 3.23 10.91 -8.01
CA ASP A 11 4.35 10.24 -7.34
C ASP A 11 3.83 9.36 -6.19
N SER A 12 4.17 8.07 -6.24
CA SER A 12 3.76 7.09 -5.24
C SER A 12 4.72 7.01 -4.03
N THR A 13 5.82 7.76 -4.03
CA THR A 13 6.84 7.71 -2.98
C THR A 13 6.28 8.19 -1.65
N MET A 14 5.71 9.41 -1.59
CA MET A 14 5.12 9.93 -0.35
C MET A 14 3.98 9.04 0.19
N PRO A 15 3.00 8.58 -0.62
CA PRO A 15 1.97 7.70 -0.10
C PRO A 15 2.50 6.34 0.37
N ALA A 16 3.58 5.81 -0.23
CA ALA A 16 4.23 4.60 0.28
C ALA A 16 4.89 4.84 1.65
N ILE A 17 5.53 5.99 1.85
CA ILE A 17 6.09 6.40 3.15
C ILE A 17 4.96 6.55 4.19
N ALA A 18 3.87 7.25 3.84
CA ALA A 18 2.71 7.42 4.70
C ALA A 18 2.09 6.06 5.09
N LEU A 19 1.95 5.15 4.12
CA LEU A 19 1.46 3.79 4.39
C LEU A 19 2.37 3.03 5.34
N CYS A 20 3.71 3.13 5.20
CA CYS A 20 4.65 2.53 6.16
C CYS A 20 4.43 3.04 7.59
N ILE A 21 4.20 4.35 7.76
CA ILE A 21 3.97 4.97 9.08
C ILE A 21 2.65 4.48 9.67
N LEU A 22 1.59 4.46 8.87
CA LEU A 22 0.26 4.07 9.33
C LEU A 22 0.17 2.57 9.66
N LYS A 23 0.83 1.70 8.86
CA LYS A 23 0.92 0.25 9.12
C LYS A 23 1.56 -0.05 10.46
N GLU A 24 2.56 0.72 10.88
CA GLU A 24 3.17 0.53 12.20
C GLU A 24 2.21 0.79 13.36
N ALA A 25 1.30 1.75 13.20
CA ALA A 25 0.30 2.10 14.21
C ALA A 25 -0.91 1.14 14.21
N ALA A 26 -1.26 0.57 13.06
CA ALA A 26 -2.46 -0.24 12.89
C ALA A 26 -2.22 -1.50 12.04
N ARG A 27 -1.37 -2.41 12.54
CA ARG A 27 -0.96 -3.65 11.83
C ARG A 27 -2.09 -4.58 11.41
N ASP A 28 -3.22 -4.57 12.12
CA ASP A 28 -4.37 -5.43 11.78
C ASP A 28 -5.32 -4.78 10.75
N ARG A 29 -4.99 -3.58 10.25
CA ARG A 29 -5.86 -2.75 9.39
C ARG A 29 -5.18 -2.31 8.09
N GLU A 30 -4.13 -3.00 7.65
CA GLU A 30 -3.33 -2.58 6.49
C GLU A 30 -4.13 -2.51 5.17
N VAL A 31 -5.07 -3.45 4.98
CA VAL A 31 -5.94 -3.45 3.79
C VAL A 31 -6.91 -2.26 3.82
N GLU A 32 -7.46 -1.95 5.00
CA GLU A 32 -8.33 -0.78 5.18
C GLU A 32 -7.55 0.52 4.94
N LEU A 33 -6.31 0.60 5.44
CA LEU A 33 -5.39 1.71 5.23
C LEU A 33 -5.11 1.97 3.76
N ALA A 34 -4.73 0.93 3.02
CA ALA A 34 -4.49 1.03 1.59
C ALA A 34 -5.75 1.47 0.84
N SER A 35 -6.92 0.95 1.24
CA SER A 35 -8.21 1.34 0.67
C SER A 35 -8.56 2.81 0.93
N ASP A 36 -8.31 3.32 2.13
CA ASP A 36 -8.55 4.74 2.45
C ASP A 36 -7.65 5.67 1.63
N LEU A 37 -6.37 5.33 1.46
CA LEU A 37 -5.45 6.11 0.61
C LEU A 37 -5.91 6.10 -0.85
N GLN A 38 -6.33 4.93 -1.36
CA GLN A 38 -6.88 4.82 -2.71
C GLN A 38 -8.18 5.62 -2.86
N TYR A 39 -9.04 5.65 -1.85
CA TYR A 39 -10.28 6.43 -1.86
C TYR A 39 -9.99 7.93 -1.84
N ALA A 40 -9.09 8.38 -0.96
CA ALA A 40 -8.63 9.77 -0.88
C ALA A 40 -8.11 10.27 -2.24
N LEU A 41 -7.29 9.48 -2.94
CA LEU A 41 -6.79 9.85 -4.27
C LEU A 41 -7.86 9.79 -5.35
N ASN A 42 -8.52 8.64 -5.52
CA ASN A 42 -9.33 8.36 -6.71
C ASN A 42 -10.77 8.88 -6.62
N PHE A 43 -11.32 8.99 -5.42
CA PHE A 43 -12.69 9.46 -5.20
C PHE A 43 -12.72 10.91 -4.73
N GLU A 44 -11.91 11.26 -3.74
CA GLU A 44 -11.89 12.63 -3.18
C GLU A 44 -10.98 13.58 -3.96
N GLY A 45 -10.11 13.06 -4.83
CA GLY A 45 -9.19 13.87 -5.64
C GLY A 45 -8.08 14.53 -4.82
N ARG A 46 -7.72 13.97 -3.66
CA ARG A 46 -6.64 14.51 -2.83
C ARG A 46 -5.29 14.28 -3.48
N ASP A 47 -4.45 15.29 -3.38
CA ASP A 47 -3.04 15.19 -3.75
C ASP A 47 -2.25 14.43 -2.68
N LEU A 48 -1.95 13.15 -2.90
CA LEU A 48 -1.13 12.37 -1.98
C LEU A 48 0.37 12.77 -1.98
N THR A 49 0.79 13.72 -2.82
CA THR A 49 2.11 14.34 -2.73
C THR A 49 2.14 15.55 -1.77
N ASP A 50 0.98 15.96 -1.26
CA ASP A 50 0.85 16.96 -0.19
C ASP A 50 0.77 16.27 1.19
N PRO A 51 1.66 16.58 2.14
CA PRO A 51 1.58 16.09 3.52
C PRO A 51 0.23 16.33 4.20
N GLU A 52 -0.46 17.43 3.91
CA GLU A 52 -1.74 17.74 4.55
C GLU A 52 -2.88 16.81 4.08
N ALA A 53 -2.72 16.14 2.95
CA ALA A 53 -3.70 15.18 2.45
C ALA A 53 -3.95 14.03 3.44
N TYR A 54 -3.00 13.71 4.32
CA TYR A 54 -3.09 12.59 5.26
C TYR A 54 -3.73 12.95 6.60
N ARG A 55 -3.80 14.25 6.95
CA ARG A 55 -4.19 14.73 8.28
C ARG A 55 -5.51 14.12 8.78
N HIS A 56 -6.49 14.03 7.89
CA HIS A 56 -7.83 13.51 8.19
C HIS A 56 -7.86 12.01 8.53
N LEU A 57 -6.86 11.23 8.10
CA LEU A 57 -6.76 9.80 8.38
C LEU A 57 -6.11 9.51 9.73
N LEU A 58 -5.26 10.42 10.24
CA LEU A 58 -4.46 10.17 11.44
C LEU A 58 -5.30 9.80 12.67
N PRO A 59 -6.43 10.48 12.98
CA PRO A 59 -7.29 10.10 14.10
C PRO A 59 -7.89 8.71 13.96
N LYS A 60 -8.26 8.29 12.73
CA LYS A 60 -8.85 6.96 12.45
C LYS A 60 -7.89 5.82 12.80
N TYR A 61 -6.59 6.07 12.72
CA TYR A 61 -5.52 5.10 12.98
C TYR A 61 -4.74 5.36 14.27
N GLY A 62 -5.19 6.32 15.09
CA GLY A 62 -4.57 6.61 16.38
C GLY A 62 -3.14 7.17 16.27
N VAL A 63 -2.84 7.88 15.18
CA VAL A 63 -1.52 8.48 14.95
C VAL A 63 -1.53 9.95 15.36
N ALA A 64 -0.54 10.37 16.15
CA ALA A 64 -0.36 11.78 16.49
C ALA A 64 0.22 12.56 15.31
N GLU A 65 -0.34 13.74 15.02
CA GLU A 65 0.06 14.59 13.89
C GLU A 65 1.56 14.90 13.88
N ASP A 66 2.11 15.46 14.96
CA ASP A 66 3.52 15.84 15.05
C ASP A 66 4.45 14.66 14.74
N GLY A 67 4.14 13.48 15.30
CA GLY A 67 4.91 12.26 15.07
C GLY A 67 4.79 11.75 13.65
N PHE A 68 3.63 11.91 13.00
CA PHE A 68 3.43 11.54 11.60
C PHE A 68 4.29 12.38 10.67
N TYR A 69 4.25 13.71 10.76
CA TYR A 69 4.98 14.59 9.84
C TYR A 69 6.50 14.50 10.02
N GLN A 70 6.97 14.30 11.25
CA GLN A 70 8.38 14.00 11.51
C GLN A 70 8.84 12.72 10.81
N LYS A 71 8.02 11.66 10.89
CA LYS A 71 8.33 10.39 10.21
C LYS A 71 8.21 10.49 8.70
N LEU A 72 7.20 11.20 8.19
CA LEU A 72 6.94 11.38 6.75
C LEU A 72 8.12 12.05 6.03
N SER A 73 8.82 12.95 6.73
CA SER A 73 9.99 13.67 6.22
C SER A 73 11.34 12.98 6.52
N SER A 74 11.33 11.80 7.15
CA SER A 74 12.56 11.12 7.58
C SER A 74 13.11 10.14 6.54
N ASP A 75 14.45 10.05 6.49
CA ASP A 75 15.14 9.05 5.68
C ASP A 75 14.82 7.62 6.12
N GLU A 76 14.54 7.40 7.41
CA GLU A 76 14.19 6.08 7.93
C GLU A 76 12.94 5.50 7.24
N TYR A 77 11.87 6.29 7.13
CA TYR A 77 10.63 5.81 6.49
C TYR A 77 10.69 5.86 4.98
N ARG A 78 11.50 6.76 4.41
CA ARG A 78 11.87 6.69 3.00
C ARG A 78 12.50 5.33 2.70
N ASP A 79 13.53 4.93 3.44
CA ASP A 79 14.19 3.63 3.26
C ASP A 79 13.23 2.45 3.44
N LYS A 80 12.29 2.51 4.39
CA LYS A 80 11.25 1.48 4.55
C LYS A 80 10.40 1.33 3.29
N ALA A 81 9.90 2.42 2.72
CA ALA A 81 9.11 2.39 1.49
C ALA A 81 9.91 1.82 0.31
N PHE A 82 11.17 2.24 0.15
CA PHE A 82 12.05 1.72 -0.90
C PHE A 82 12.37 0.23 -0.73
N ARG A 83 12.46 -0.28 0.50
CA ARG A 83 12.59 -1.73 0.77
C ARG A 83 11.33 -2.49 0.35
N GLU A 84 10.13 -1.96 0.58
CA GLU A 84 8.89 -2.58 0.09
C GLU A 84 8.85 -2.62 -1.45
N PHE A 85 9.26 -1.53 -2.13
CA PHE A 85 9.40 -1.54 -3.59
C PHE A 85 10.40 -2.58 -4.09
N ALA A 86 11.56 -2.69 -3.44
CA ALA A 86 12.58 -3.68 -3.79
C ALA A 86 12.06 -5.11 -3.57
N MET A 87 11.31 -5.36 -2.49
CA MET A 87 10.68 -6.65 -2.24
C MET A 87 9.69 -7.03 -3.35
N VAL A 88 8.83 -6.10 -3.76
CA VAL A 88 7.87 -6.31 -4.86
C VAL A 88 8.59 -6.63 -6.17
N GLN A 89 9.71 -5.95 -6.46
CA GLN A 89 10.56 -6.25 -7.62
C GLN A 89 11.23 -7.63 -7.52
N GLN A 90 11.72 -8.01 -6.35
CA GLN A 90 12.32 -9.34 -6.10
C GLN A 90 11.31 -10.47 -6.29
N LEU A 91 10.04 -10.23 -5.92
CA LEU A 91 8.92 -11.13 -6.16
C LEU A 91 8.45 -11.14 -7.63
N GLN A 92 9.13 -10.40 -8.52
CA GLN A 92 8.85 -10.30 -9.96
C GLN A 92 7.42 -9.87 -10.29
N VAL A 93 6.81 -9.05 -9.44
CA VAL A 93 5.49 -8.48 -9.69
C VAL A 93 5.59 -7.42 -10.78
N THR A 94 4.91 -7.64 -11.91
CA THR A 94 4.92 -6.75 -13.08
C THR A 94 3.59 -6.03 -13.31
N GLY A 95 2.57 -6.32 -12.51
CA GLY A 95 1.25 -5.71 -12.59
C GLY A 95 0.53 -5.73 -11.24
N PHE A 96 -0.39 -4.79 -11.06
CA PHE A 96 -1.16 -4.62 -9.83
C PHE A 96 -2.68 -4.62 -10.11
N PRO A 97 -3.53 -4.99 -9.14
CA PRO A 97 -3.19 -5.57 -7.84
C PRO A 97 -2.60 -6.97 -7.98
N ALA A 98 -1.71 -7.37 -7.07
CA ALA A 98 -1.11 -8.70 -7.05
C ALA A 98 -1.29 -9.34 -5.67
N VAL A 99 -1.54 -10.65 -5.65
CA VAL A 99 -1.64 -11.44 -4.42
C VAL A 99 -0.69 -12.61 -4.54
N LEU A 100 0.23 -12.71 -3.59
CA LEU A 100 1.11 -13.86 -3.44
C LEU A 100 0.84 -14.52 -2.09
N LEU A 101 0.83 -15.86 -2.07
CA LEU A 101 0.71 -16.64 -0.85
C LEU A 101 2.04 -17.34 -0.58
N GLN A 102 2.64 -17.04 0.56
CA GLN A 102 3.81 -17.76 1.05
C GLN A 102 3.36 -19.01 1.81
N VAL A 103 3.89 -20.16 1.45
CA VAL A 103 3.68 -21.44 2.14
C VAL A 103 5.04 -21.98 2.58
N GLY A 104 5.19 -22.21 3.88
CA GLY A 104 6.50 -22.49 4.48
C GLY A 104 7.47 -21.32 4.34
N GLU A 105 8.77 -21.59 4.39
CA GLU A 105 9.76 -20.50 4.38
C GLU A 105 10.10 -19.99 2.96
N LEU A 106 10.08 -20.86 1.95
CA LEU A 106 10.68 -20.56 0.64
C LEU A 106 9.71 -20.53 -0.55
N LYS A 107 8.47 -21.03 -0.40
CA LYS A 107 7.57 -21.20 -1.54
C LYS A 107 6.54 -20.07 -1.60
N PHE A 108 6.56 -19.31 -2.68
CA PHE A 108 5.53 -18.31 -3.00
C PHE A 108 4.67 -18.78 -4.17
N TYR A 109 3.36 -18.65 -4.03
CA TYR A 109 2.39 -18.90 -5.10
C TYR A 109 1.77 -17.58 -5.53
N LEU A 110 1.86 -17.25 -6.82
CA LEU A 110 1.15 -16.12 -7.39
C LEU A 110 -0.33 -16.47 -7.56
N LEU A 111 -1.20 -15.84 -6.77
CA LEU A 111 -2.64 -16.08 -6.77
C LEU A 111 -3.41 -15.09 -7.65
N ALA A 112 -2.90 -13.87 -7.80
CA ALA A 112 -3.49 -12.85 -8.66
C ALA A 112 -2.41 -11.91 -9.22
N SER A 113 -2.60 -11.48 -10.47
CA SER A 113 -1.80 -10.47 -11.16
C SER A 113 -2.76 -9.67 -12.05
N GLY A 114 -3.34 -8.62 -11.48
CA GLY A 114 -4.49 -7.89 -12.00
C GLY A 114 -5.78 -8.19 -11.23
N TYR A 115 -6.86 -7.49 -11.58
CA TYR A 115 -8.18 -7.69 -10.97
C TYR A 115 -8.58 -9.16 -11.06
N THR A 116 -8.96 -9.73 -9.92
CA THR A 116 -9.43 -11.10 -9.77
C THR A 116 -10.64 -11.05 -8.85
N ASP A 117 -11.76 -11.61 -9.28
CA ASP A 117 -12.98 -11.65 -8.47
C ASP A 117 -12.81 -12.57 -7.25
N TYR A 118 -13.72 -12.40 -6.28
CA TYR A 118 -13.67 -13.09 -5.00
C TYR A 118 -13.68 -14.61 -5.14
N ASP A 119 -14.59 -15.17 -5.95
CA ASP A 119 -14.75 -16.62 -6.06
C ASP A 119 -13.53 -17.27 -6.72
N THR A 120 -12.98 -16.62 -7.75
CA THR A 120 -11.74 -17.05 -8.40
C THR A 120 -10.56 -17.01 -7.41
N LEU A 121 -10.37 -15.92 -6.67
CA LEU A 121 -9.28 -15.80 -5.71
C LEU A 121 -9.41 -16.82 -4.58
N LYS A 122 -10.61 -16.98 -4.02
CA LYS A 122 -10.92 -17.97 -2.98
C LYS A 122 -10.57 -19.39 -3.43
N THR A 123 -10.99 -19.77 -4.63
CA THR A 123 -10.70 -21.09 -5.20
C THR A 123 -9.19 -21.34 -5.33
N ARG A 124 -8.41 -20.33 -5.77
CA ARG A 124 -6.95 -20.42 -5.86
C ARG A 124 -6.28 -20.58 -4.50
N ILE A 125 -6.73 -19.83 -3.49
CA ILE A 125 -6.24 -19.97 -2.11
C ILE A 125 -6.49 -21.38 -1.60
N GLU A 126 -7.73 -21.87 -1.70
CA GLU A 126 -8.12 -23.20 -1.23
C GLU A 126 -7.31 -24.31 -1.92
N SER A 127 -7.08 -24.18 -3.22
CA SER A 127 -6.27 -25.15 -3.99
C SER A 127 -4.83 -25.21 -3.48
N VAL A 128 -4.20 -24.05 -3.23
CA VAL A 128 -2.82 -24.01 -2.73
C VAL A 128 -2.72 -24.55 -1.30
N LEU A 129 -3.69 -24.24 -0.44
CA LEU A 129 -3.71 -24.76 0.94
C LEU A 129 -3.91 -26.28 0.99
N GLN A 130 -4.68 -26.86 0.06
CA GLN A 130 -4.83 -28.31 -0.07
C GLN A 130 -3.53 -28.98 -0.57
N GLU A 131 -2.81 -28.38 -1.52
CA GLU A 131 -1.51 -28.87 -1.99
C GLU A 131 -0.44 -28.83 -0.88
N ALA A 132 -0.56 -27.86 0.03
CA ALA A 132 0.38 -27.61 1.12
C ALA A 132 0.15 -28.46 2.38
N SER A 133 -1.00 -29.15 2.48
CA SER A 133 -1.39 -30.00 3.60
C SER A 133 -0.86 -31.43 3.44
#